data_AF-A0A669EJ61-F1
#
_entry.id   AF-A0A669EJ61-F1
#
_cell.length_a   1.000
_cell.length_b   1.000
_cell.length_c   1.000
_cell.angle_alpha   90.00
_cell.angle_beta   90.00
_cell.angle_gamma   90.00
#
_symmetry.space_group_name_H-M   'P 1'
#
loop_
_entity.id
_entity.type
_entity.pdbx_description
1 polymer ?
#
loop_
_entity_poly.entity_id
_entity_poly.type
_entity_poly.pdbx_seq_one_letter_code
_entity_poly.pdbx_strand_id
1 'polypeptide(L)'
;MTAILTTRSTPLILAGMAVERYISICFPLHYTQMCNIPRTLLLICVIFILTVTPPITDLLITIVKEPPSFFHTKIFCDHSLLFRDQSIYYKNCVFDGTYLSFVALTLLYTYCKIMLTAQAVSTSLVSVKRARNTVLLHGVQLLLCMLAFVVPSLQAALISLFPQLGLEIRYIFFLLVYIIPRFLSPMIYGFRDEQFRKYWTRYLSCHEHSMTLLRLASQKMNPQVK
;
A
#
# COMPACT_ATOMS: atom_id res chain seq x y z
N MET A 1 1.04 11.29 -13.56
CA MET A 1 -0.38 10.91 -13.38
C MET A 1 -0.56 9.48 -12.86
N THR A 2 0.00 8.47 -13.52
CA THR A 2 -0.18 7.04 -13.17
C THR A 2 0.27 6.68 -11.75
N ALA A 3 1.40 7.23 -11.29
CA ALA A 3 1.89 7.03 -9.92
C ALA A 3 0.89 7.54 -8.86
N ILE A 4 0.31 8.73 -9.07
CA ILE A 4 -0.66 9.34 -8.15
C ILE A 4 -1.95 8.51 -8.11
N LEU A 5 -2.45 8.11 -9.28
CA LEU A 5 -3.65 7.30 -9.41
C LEU A 5 -3.51 5.96 -8.67
N THR A 6 -2.42 5.25 -8.93
CA THR A 6 -2.13 3.94 -8.30
C THR A 6 -1.91 4.06 -6.79
N THR A 7 -1.26 5.13 -6.34
CA THR A 7 -1.05 5.38 -4.92
C THR A 7 -2.37 5.70 -4.19
N ARG A 8 -3.30 6.45 -4.81
CA ARG A 8 -4.62 6.73 -4.22
C ARG A 8 -5.62 5.57 -4.33
N SER A 9 -5.50 4.70 -5.33
CA SER A 9 -6.38 3.53 -5.49
C SER A 9 -6.06 2.39 -4.53
N THR A 10 -4.79 2.22 -4.17
CA THR A 10 -4.35 1.09 -3.33
C THR A 10 -5.07 1.03 -1.98
N PRO A 11 -5.20 2.12 -1.20
CA PRO A 11 -5.92 2.10 0.07
C PRO A 11 -7.41 1.79 -0.05
N LEU A 12 -8.07 2.30 -1.11
CA LEU A 12 -9.48 2.03 -1.37
C LEU A 12 -9.73 0.56 -1.77
N ILE A 13 -8.83 -0.02 -2.56
CA ILE A 13 -8.86 -1.45 -2.90
C ILE A 13 -8.65 -2.30 -1.63
N LEU A 14 -7.71 -1.92 -0.76
CA LEU A 14 -7.50 -2.58 0.53
C LEU A 14 -8.74 -2.53 1.43
N ALA A 15 -9.44 -1.39 1.48
CA ALA A 15 -10.71 -1.29 2.19
C ALA A 15 -11.77 -2.25 1.61
N GLY A 16 -11.90 -2.32 0.29
CA GLY A 16 -12.80 -3.27 -0.38
C GLY A 16 -12.48 -4.72 -0.04
N MET A 17 -11.19 -5.10 -0.10
CA MET A 17 -10.74 -6.45 0.27
C MET A 17 -11.01 -6.78 1.74
N ALA A 18 -10.89 -5.80 2.66
CA ALA A 18 -11.20 -6.02 4.06
C ALA A 18 -12.70 -6.21 4.31
N VAL A 19 -13.55 -5.47 3.60
CA VAL A 19 -15.01 -5.67 3.63
C VAL A 19 -15.38 -7.05 3.10
N GLU A 20 -14.79 -7.48 1.99
CA GLU A 20 -14.98 -8.82 1.45
C GLU A 20 -14.62 -9.90 2.49
N ARG A 21 -13.48 -9.74 3.17
CA ARG A 21 -13.07 -10.67 4.24
C ARG A 21 -14.04 -10.67 5.41
N TYR A 22 -14.52 -9.50 5.83
CA TYR A 22 -15.54 -9.37 6.86
C TYR A 22 -16.83 -10.13 6.48
N ILE A 23 -17.34 -9.94 5.27
CA ILE A 23 -18.55 -10.63 4.79
C ILE A 23 -18.32 -12.14 4.78
N SER A 24 -17.16 -12.61 4.31
CA SER A 24 -16.85 -14.04 4.24
C SER A 24 -16.83 -14.73 5.62
N ILE A 25 -16.38 -14.02 6.67
CA ILE A 25 -16.26 -14.56 8.03
C ILE A 25 -17.59 -14.44 8.78
N CYS A 26 -18.26 -13.29 8.71
CA CYS A 26 -19.46 -13.03 9.50
C CYS A 26 -20.74 -13.55 8.83
N PHE A 27 -20.75 -13.70 7.50
CA PHE A 27 -21.93 -14.11 6.73
C PHE A 27 -21.59 -15.13 5.62
N PRO A 28 -21.03 -16.30 5.96
CA PRO A 28 -20.56 -17.28 4.98
C PRO A 28 -21.67 -17.77 4.02
N LEU A 29 -22.91 -17.90 4.50
CA LEU A 29 -24.07 -18.35 3.71
C LEU A 29 -24.51 -17.34 2.63
N HIS A 30 -24.29 -16.05 2.85
CA HIS A 30 -24.69 -14.99 1.91
C HIS A 30 -23.51 -14.51 1.05
N TYR A 31 -22.29 -14.96 1.34
CA TYR A 31 -21.07 -14.53 0.66
C TYR A 31 -21.14 -14.75 -0.86
N THR A 32 -21.60 -15.93 -1.29
CA THR A 32 -21.72 -16.28 -2.72
C THR A 32 -22.72 -15.41 -3.47
N GLN A 33 -23.74 -14.88 -2.79
CA GLN A 33 -24.72 -13.97 -3.37
C GLN A 33 -24.27 -12.50 -3.33
N MET A 34 -23.50 -12.12 -2.31
CA MET A 34 -23.02 -10.75 -2.11
C MET A 34 -21.76 -10.42 -2.93
N CYS A 35 -20.76 -11.31 -2.93
CA CYS A 35 -19.47 -11.14 -3.60
C CYS A 35 -19.46 -11.81 -4.99
N ASN A 36 -20.31 -11.29 -5.87
CA ASN A 36 -20.39 -11.71 -7.26
C ASN A 36 -19.45 -10.91 -8.17
N ILE A 37 -18.92 -11.54 -9.22
CA ILE A 37 -18.02 -10.92 -10.22
C ILE A 37 -18.53 -9.55 -10.71
N PRO A 38 -19.78 -9.39 -11.18
CA PRO A 38 -20.27 -8.08 -11.64
C PRO A 38 -20.26 -7.00 -10.56
N ARG A 39 -20.51 -7.36 -9.29
CA ARG A 39 -20.50 -6.40 -8.17
C ARG A 39 -19.08 -6.00 -7.80
N THR A 40 -18.13 -6.95 -7.84
CA THR A 40 -16.71 -6.65 -7.64
C THR A 40 -16.18 -5.74 -8.74
N LEU A 41 -16.54 -6.00 -10.00
CA LEU A 41 -16.19 -5.12 -11.13
C LEU A 41 -16.78 -3.72 -10.96
N LEU A 42 -18.04 -3.62 -10.57
CA LEU A 42 -18.67 -2.33 -10.27
C LEU A 42 -17.90 -1.57 -9.17
N LEU A 43 -17.51 -2.25 -8.10
CA LEU A 43 -16.73 -1.66 -7.01
C LEU A 43 -15.36 -1.16 -7.50
N ILE A 44 -14.66 -1.94 -8.33
CA ILE A 44 -13.40 -1.52 -8.96
C ILE A 44 -13.60 -0.27 -9.83
N CYS A 45 -14.66 -0.24 -10.65
CA CYS A 45 -14.99 0.92 -11.48
C CYS A 45 -15.26 2.17 -10.61
N VAL A 46 -16.01 2.03 -9.51
CA VAL A 46 -16.27 3.14 -8.57
C VAL A 46 -14.96 3.66 -7.96
N ILE A 47 -14.09 2.76 -7.49
CA ILE A 47 -12.78 3.16 -6.93
C ILE A 47 -11.94 3.90 -7.98
N PHE A 48 -11.96 3.45 -9.23
CA PHE A 48 -11.23 4.10 -10.31
C PHE A 48 -11.76 5.51 -10.57
N ILE A 49 -13.08 5.68 -10.67
CA ILE A 49 -13.71 6.99 -10.85
C ILE A 49 -13.35 7.94 -9.70
N LEU A 50 -13.45 7.49 -8.45
CA LEU A 50 -13.11 8.29 -7.26
C LEU A 50 -11.64 8.74 -7.25
N THR A 51 -10.73 7.90 -7.75
CA THR A 51 -9.29 8.18 -7.72
C THR A 51 -8.80 8.99 -8.90
N VAL A 52 -9.48 8.88 -10.05
CA VAL A 52 -9.24 9.70 -11.24
C VAL A 52 -9.80 11.12 -11.07
N THR A 53 -10.85 11.31 -10.28
CA THR A 53 -11.51 12.60 -10.10
C THR A 53 -10.54 13.71 -9.64
N PRO A 54 -9.77 13.58 -8.54
CA PRO A 54 -8.85 14.63 -8.11
C PRO A 54 -7.82 15.06 -9.17
N PRO A 55 -7.04 14.18 -9.80
CA PRO A 55 -6.04 14.60 -10.79
C PRO A 55 -6.66 15.19 -12.07
N ILE A 56 -7.85 14.74 -12.48
CA ILE A 56 -8.56 15.39 -13.60
C ILE A 56 -8.98 16.81 -13.20
N THR A 57 -9.55 17.00 -12.00
CA THR A 57 -9.91 18.35 -11.55
C THR A 57 -8.70 19.27 -11.42
N ASP A 58 -7.54 18.76 -10.99
CA ASP A 58 -6.30 19.53 -10.93
C ASP A 58 -5.87 20.01 -12.33
N LEU A 59 -5.92 19.11 -13.31
CA LEU A 59 -5.60 19.43 -14.70
C LEU A 59 -6.56 20.48 -15.28
N LEU A 60 -7.87 20.33 -15.03
CA LEU A 60 -8.86 21.29 -15.51
C LEU A 60 -8.67 22.68 -14.89
N ILE A 61 -8.42 22.75 -13.58
CA ILE A 61 -8.16 24.03 -12.90
C ILE A 61 -6.92 24.71 -13.48
N THR A 62 -5.83 23.96 -13.69
CA THR A 62 -4.61 24.50 -14.29
C THR A 62 -4.83 24.99 -15.72
N ILE A 63 -5.56 24.25 -16.56
CA ILE A 63 -5.86 24.66 -17.94
C ILE A 63 -6.67 25.96 -17.98
N VAL A 64 -7.61 26.14 -17.04
CA VAL A 64 -8.48 27.32 -17.00
C VAL A 64 -7.76 28.54 -16.43
N LYS A 65 -6.89 28.36 -15.45
CA LYS A 65 -6.28 29.48 -14.70
C LYS A 65 -4.89 29.90 -15.17
N GLU A 66 -4.10 29.00 -15.75
CA GLU A 66 -2.74 29.32 -16.18
C GLU A 66 -2.73 29.85 -17.63
N PRO A 67 -1.87 30.83 -17.94
CA PRO A 67 -1.75 31.37 -19.29
C PRO A 67 -1.13 30.34 -20.25
N PRO A 68 -1.39 30.42 -21.58
CA PRO A 68 -0.81 29.49 -22.56
C PRO A 68 0.72 29.40 -22.53
N SER A 69 1.41 30.49 -22.17
CA SER A 69 2.87 30.54 -22.02
C SER A 69 3.41 29.61 -20.94
N PHE A 70 2.61 29.28 -19.92
CA PHE A 70 2.97 28.33 -18.87
C PHE A 70 3.27 26.95 -19.46
N PHE A 71 2.47 26.49 -20.43
CA PHE A 71 2.63 25.17 -21.07
C PHE A 71 3.87 25.05 -21.96
N HIS A 72 4.50 26.17 -22.33
CA HIS A 72 5.76 26.19 -23.08
C HIS A 72 6.99 26.34 -22.17
N THR A 73 6.80 26.53 -20.86
CA THR A 73 7.87 26.76 -19.91
C THR A 73 8.47 25.44 -19.42
N LYS A 74 9.80 25.38 -19.27
CA LYS A 74 10.47 24.22 -18.68
C LYS A 74 10.43 24.33 -17.16
N ILE A 75 9.72 23.40 -16.52
CA ILE A 75 9.62 23.29 -15.06
C ILE A 75 10.04 21.90 -14.59
N PHE A 76 10.46 21.79 -13.33
CA PHE A 76 10.64 20.48 -12.70
C PHE A 76 9.28 19.78 -12.53
N CYS A 77 9.28 18.45 -12.71
CA CYS A 77 8.09 17.62 -12.56
C CYS A 77 7.76 17.43 -11.06
N ASP A 78 7.27 18.49 -10.44
CA ASP A 78 6.81 18.53 -9.06
C ASP A 78 5.35 18.96 -9.02
N HIS A 79 4.55 18.34 -8.17
CA HIS A 79 3.13 18.62 -8.06
C HIS A 79 2.87 20.09 -7.70
N SER A 80 3.68 20.68 -6.81
CA SER A 80 3.51 22.08 -6.42
C SER A 80 3.92 23.08 -7.51
N LEU A 81 4.76 22.67 -8.46
CA LEU A 81 5.21 23.50 -9.58
C LEU A 81 4.26 23.37 -10.79
N LEU A 82 3.70 22.19 -11.00
CA LEU A 82 2.69 21.91 -12.02
C LEU A 82 1.31 22.47 -11.65
N PHE A 83 0.95 22.41 -10.37
CA PHE A 83 -0.33 22.85 -9.84
C PHE A 83 -0.10 23.96 -8.81
N ARG A 84 0.19 25.18 -9.28
CA ARG A 84 0.54 26.33 -8.44
C ARG A 84 -0.64 26.92 -7.67
N ASP A 85 -1.86 26.70 -8.16
CA ASP A 85 -3.05 27.30 -7.56
C ASP A 85 -3.32 26.71 -6.16
N GLN A 86 -3.44 27.60 -5.17
CA GLN A 86 -3.61 27.20 -3.76
C GLN A 86 -4.94 26.45 -3.52
N SER A 87 -5.97 26.65 -4.36
CA SER A 87 -7.22 25.91 -4.30
C SER A 87 -6.99 24.41 -4.54
N ILE A 88 -6.07 24.05 -5.44
CA ILE A 88 -5.72 22.65 -5.72
C ILE A 88 -5.14 21.99 -4.47
N TYR A 89 -4.27 22.68 -3.74
CA TYR A 89 -3.70 22.17 -2.49
C TYR A 89 -4.78 21.89 -1.44
N TYR A 90 -5.64 22.86 -1.14
CA TYR A 90 -6.71 22.66 -0.15
C TYR A 90 -7.70 21.58 -0.57
N LYS A 91 -8.10 21.56 -1.84
CA LYS A 91 -8.96 20.52 -2.41
C LYS A 91 -8.34 19.14 -2.19
N ASN A 92 -7.07 18.96 -2.57
CA ASN A 92 -6.40 17.67 -2.43
C ASN A 92 -6.23 17.27 -0.96
N CYS A 93 -5.97 18.22 -0.05
CA CYS A 93 -5.95 17.95 1.38
C CYS A 93 -7.30 17.43 1.89
N VAL A 94 -8.42 18.01 1.45
CA VAL A 94 -9.78 17.55 1.79
C VAL A 94 -10.06 16.16 1.21
N PHE A 95 -9.72 15.91 -0.06
CA PHE A 95 -9.89 14.58 -0.67
C PHE A 95 -9.03 13.51 0.01
N ASP A 96 -7.75 13.78 0.23
CA ASP A 96 -6.83 12.82 0.85
C ASP A 96 -7.23 12.57 2.31
N GLY A 97 -7.67 13.60 3.05
CA GLY A 97 -8.20 13.47 4.41
C GLY A 97 -9.51 12.68 4.48
N THR A 98 -10.46 12.94 3.59
CA THR A 98 -11.75 12.20 3.54
C THR A 98 -11.55 10.74 3.15
N TYR A 99 -10.70 10.45 2.17
CA TYR A 99 -10.35 9.08 1.80
C TYR A 99 -9.64 8.35 2.93
N LEU A 100 -8.70 9.02 3.62
CA LEU A 100 -8.05 8.46 4.81
C LEU A 100 -9.08 8.14 5.91
N SER A 101 -9.98 9.06 6.24
CA SER A 101 -11.00 8.79 7.27
C SER A 101 -11.91 7.63 6.89
N PHE A 102 -12.40 7.60 5.64
CA PHE A 102 -13.27 6.53 5.15
C PHE A 102 -12.59 5.16 5.21
N VAL A 103 -11.37 5.05 4.71
CA VAL A 103 -10.58 3.81 4.72
C VAL A 103 -10.29 3.37 6.17
N ALA A 104 -9.88 4.31 7.04
CA ALA A 104 -9.57 4.02 8.44
C ALA A 104 -10.78 3.47 9.19
N LEU A 105 -11.93 4.13 9.07
CA LEU A 105 -13.16 3.74 9.74
C LEU A 105 -13.67 2.38 9.24
N THR A 106 -13.65 2.15 7.92
CA THR A 106 -14.04 0.86 7.33
C THR A 106 -13.19 -0.28 7.89
N LEU A 107 -11.90 -0.05 8.07
CA LEU A 107 -10.96 -1.06 8.54
C LEU A 107 -11.06 -1.30 10.03
N LEU A 108 -11.21 -0.25 10.83
CA LEU A 108 -11.47 -0.39 12.25
C LEU A 108 -12.77 -1.16 12.48
N TYR A 109 -13.83 -0.81 11.76
CA TYR A 109 -15.12 -1.49 11.85
C TYR A 109 -15.02 -2.97 11.48
N THR A 110 -14.46 -3.28 10.30
CA THR A 110 -14.33 -4.68 9.86
C THR A 110 -13.43 -5.49 10.79
N TYR A 111 -12.34 -4.91 11.29
CA TYR A 111 -11.47 -5.57 12.26
C TYR A 111 -12.19 -5.90 13.57
N CYS A 112 -12.85 -4.90 14.18
CA CYS A 112 -13.58 -5.10 15.43
C CYS A 112 -14.63 -6.21 15.27
N LYS A 113 -15.41 -6.20 14.19
CA LYS A 113 -16.44 -7.22 13.95
C LYS A 113 -15.86 -8.60 13.71
N ILE A 114 -14.76 -8.71 12.94
CA ILE A 114 -14.06 -9.98 12.73
C ILE A 114 -13.53 -10.52 14.06
N MET A 115 -12.92 -9.67 14.88
CA MET A 115 -12.34 -10.08 16.17
C MET A 115 -13.43 -10.56 17.15
N LEU A 116 -14.55 -9.84 17.24
CA LEU A 116 -15.69 -10.24 18.07
C LEU A 116 -16.29 -11.57 17.60
N THR A 117 -16.46 -11.74 16.28
CA THR A 117 -16.99 -12.99 15.71
C THR A 117 -16.03 -14.15 15.95
N ALA A 118 -14.72 -13.92 15.76
CA ALA A 118 -13.70 -14.93 16.01
C ALA A 118 -13.65 -15.34 17.49
N GLN A 119 -13.78 -14.39 18.43
CA GLN A 119 -13.84 -14.67 19.86
C GLN A 119 -15.10 -15.47 20.24
N ALA A 120 -16.26 -15.12 19.66
CA ALA A 120 -17.52 -15.80 19.95
C ALA A 120 -17.56 -17.26 19.47
N VAL A 121 -16.81 -17.58 18.40
CA VAL A 121 -16.79 -18.92 17.77
C VAL A 121 -15.55 -19.73 18.17
N SER A 122 -14.52 -19.11 18.76
CA SER A 122 -13.26 -19.78 19.04
C SER A 122 -13.34 -20.79 20.19
N THR A 123 -13.05 -22.06 19.87
CA THR A 123 -12.89 -23.16 20.83
C THR A 123 -11.44 -23.34 21.33
N SER A 124 -10.45 -22.64 20.75
CA SER A 124 -9.03 -22.73 21.15
C SER A 124 -8.20 -21.45 20.91
N LEU A 125 -7.24 -21.18 21.81
CA LEU A 125 -6.32 -20.03 21.79
C LEU A 125 -5.43 -19.96 20.53
N VAL A 126 -5.18 -21.09 19.86
CA VAL A 126 -4.35 -21.18 18.65
C VAL A 126 -5.05 -20.58 17.44
N SER A 127 -6.37 -20.81 17.31
CA SER A 127 -7.21 -20.21 16.25
C SER A 127 -7.25 -18.68 16.36
N VAL A 128 -7.40 -18.16 17.58
CA VAL A 128 -7.39 -16.72 17.87
C VAL A 128 -6.04 -16.09 17.52
N LYS A 129 -4.92 -16.77 17.84
CA LYS A 129 -3.57 -16.27 17.53
C LYS A 129 -3.31 -16.20 16.02
N ARG A 130 -3.81 -17.16 15.24
CA ARG A 130 -3.70 -17.19 13.77
C ARG A 130 -4.56 -16.09 13.13
N ALA A 131 -5.80 -15.92 13.59
CA ALA A 131 -6.67 -14.82 13.15
C ALA A 131 -6.01 -13.45 13.42
N ARG A 132 -5.47 -13.24 14.62
CA ARG A 132 -4.75 -12.00 14.99
C ARG A 132 -3.54 -11.71 14.12
N ASN A 133 -2.72 -12.72 13.80
CA ASN A 133 -1.52 -12.53 12.98
C ASN A 133 -1.87 -12.14 11.54
N THR A 134 -2.98 -12.67 11.02
CA THR A 134 -3.48 -12.35 9.68
C THR A 134 -3.97 -10.90 9.62
N VAL A 135 -4.68 -10.45 10.65
CA VAL A 135 -5.13 -9.04 10.70
C VAL A 135 -3.97 -8.07 10.97
N LEU A 136 -2.99 -8.44 11.80
CA LEU A 136 -1.79 -7.62 12.01
C LEU A 136 -1.03 -7.36 10.70
N LEU A 137 -0.90 -8.37 9.84
CA LEU A 137 -0.29 -8.21 8.51
C LEU A 137 -1.09 -7.24 7.62
N HIS A 138 -2.42 -7.34 7.63
CA HIS A 138 -3.28 -6.37 6.93
C HIS A 138 -3.20 -4.97 7.55
N GLY A 139 -3.00 -4.88 8.87
CA GLY A 139 -2.81 -3.61 9.60
C GLY A 139 -1.49 -2.91 9.27
N VAL A 140 -0.39 -3.66 9.10
CA VAL A 140 0.90 -3.09 8.68
C VAL A 140 0.84 -2.59 7.23
N GLN A 141 0.32 -3.43 6.32
CA GLN A 141 0.08 -3.05 4.93
C GLN A 141 -0.80 -1.80 4.85
N LEU A 142 -1.83 -1.73 5.70
CA LEU A 142 -2.71 -0.58 5.81
C LEU A 142 -1.98 0.66 6.30
N LEU A 143 -1.24 0.59 7.40
CA LEU A 143 -0.52 1.74 7.96
C LEU A 143 0.38 2.36 6.89
N LEU A 144 1.14 1.53 6.18
CA LEU A 144 2.00 1.93 5.08
C LEU A 144 1.24 2.58 3.91
N CYS A 145 0.02 2.11 3.63
CA CYS A 145 -0.84 2.68 2.60
C CYS A 145 -1.54 3.97 3.06
N MET A 146 -1.80 4.14 4.36
CA MET A 146 -2.37 5.37 4.93
C MET A 146 -1.35 6.50 5.01
N LEU A 147 -0.06 6.18 5.16
CA LEU A 147 1.02 7.14 5.01
C LEU A 147 0.95 7.87 3.65
N ALA A 148 0.45 7.23 2.59
CA ALA A 148 0.34 7.84 1.28
C ALA A 148 -0.56 9.09 1.21
N PHE A 149 -1.58 9.18 2.08
CA PHE A 149 -2.46 10.35 2.16
C PHE A 149 -1.90 11.45 3.07
N VAL A 150 -1.10 11.09 4.08
CA VAL A 150 -0.55 12.03 5.07
C VAL A 150 0.75 12.67 4.58
N VAL A 151 1.55 11.91 3.82
CA VAL A 151 2.90 12.31 3.43
C VAL A 151 2.97 13.56 2.56
N PRO A 152 2.08 13.82 1.57
CA PRO A 152 2.14 15.06 0.81
C PRO A 152 2.09 16.32 1.69
N SER A 153 1.21 16.31 2.71
CA SER A 153 1.08 17.41 3.68
C SER A 153 2.26 17.48 4.64
N LEU A 154 2.73 16.34 5.15
CA LEU A 154 3.89 16.27 6.05
C LEU A 154 5.18 16.71 5.34
N GLN A 155 5.37 16.28 4.10
CA GLN A 155 6.50 16.66 3.25
C GLN A 155 6.49 18.17 3.00
N ALA A 156 5.33 18.76 2.68
CA ALA A 156 5.21 20.22 2.50
C ALA A 156 5.60 20.98 3.77
N ALA A 157 5.12 20.53 4.94
CA ALA A 157 5.48 21.13 6.24
C ALA A 157 6.98 21.01 6.55
N LEU A 158 7.57 19.83 6.31
CA LEU A 158 9.00 19.60 6.55
C LEU A 158 9.90 20.41 5.61
N ILE A 159 9.53 20.54 4.33
CA ILE A 159 10.27 21.40 3.38
C ILE A 159 10.16 22.87 3.80
N SER A 160 9.00 23.30 4.31
CA SER A 160 8.84 24.66 4.82
C SER A 160 9.72 24.94 6.05
N LEU A 161 9.92 23.94 6.91
CA LEU A 161 10.74 24.07 8.12
C LEU A 161 12.24 23.94 7.82
N PHE A 162 12.61 23.08 6.86
CA PHE A 162 13.99 22.77 6.47
C PHE A 162 14.19 22.90 4.96
N PRO A 163 14.15 24.13 4.40
CA PRO A 163 14.20 24.34 2.95
C PRO A 163 15.50 23.85 2.31
N GLN A 164 16.62 23.88 3.05
CA GLN A 164 17.93 23.40 2.58
C GLN A 164 17.98 21.88 2.35
N LEU A 165 17.10 21.12 3.02
CA LEU A 165 17.03 19.66 2.94
C LEU A 165 15.89 19.17 2.03
N GLY A 166 15.28 20.07 1.23
CA GLY A 166 14.06 19.76 0.50
C GLY A 166 14.19 18.57 -0.46
N LEU A 167 15.35 18.41 -1.12
CA LEU A 167 15.61 17.26 -2.01
C LEU A 167 15.72 15.94 -1.25
N GLU A 168 16.46 15.93 -0.14
CA GLU A 168 16.64 14.74 0.70
C GLU A 168 15.31 14.29 1.31
N ILE A 169 14.52 15.25 1.80
CA ILE A 169 13.19 15.00 2.35
C ILE A 169 12.30 14.33 1.28
N ARG A 170 12.25 14.90 0.07
CA ARG A 170 11.48 14.33 -1.06
C ARG A 170 11.94 12.92 -1.42
N TYR A 171 13.25 12.70 -1.47
CA TYR A 171 13.82 11.41 -1.82
C TYR A 171 13.46 10.33 -0.79
N ILE A 172 13.59 10.63 0.51
CA ILE A 172 13.23 9.72 1.60
C ILE A 172 11.74 9.38 1.55
N PHE A 173 10.86 10.39 1.43
CA PHE A 173 9.42 10.14 1.34
C PHE A 173 9.03 9.37 0.08
N PHE A 174 9.71 9.61 -1.03
CA PHE A 174 9.52 8.83 -2.25
C PHE A 174 9.78 7.33 -2.01
N LEU A 175 10.90 7.00 -1.37
CA LEU A 175 11.23 5.61 -1.02
C LEU A 175 10.20 5.01 -0.05
N LEU A 176 9.89 5.71 1.03
CA LEU A 176 9.01 5.23 2.09
C LEU A 176 7.56 5.02 1.63
N VAL A 177 7.06 5.85 0.72
CA VAL A 177 5.63 5.85 0.33
C VAL A 177 5.38 5.16 -1.00
N TYR A 178 6.29 5.30 -1.97
CA TYR A 178 6.06 4.76 -3.31
C TYR A 178 6.76 3.42 -3.50
N ILE A 179 7.99 3.25 -3.01
CA ILE A 179 8.78 2.04 -3.29
C ILE A 179 8.49 0.94 -2.27
N ILE A 180 8.70 1.23 -0.98
CA ILE A 180 8.60 0.24 0.10
C ILE A 180 7.20 -0.42 0.16
N PRO A 181 6.07 0.32 0.15
CA PRO A 181 4.76 -0.30 0.27
C PRO A 181 4.42 -1.19 -0.94
N ARG A 182 4.87 -0.80 -2.14
CA ARG A 182 4.70 -1.59 -3.36
C ARG A 182 5.52 -2.87 -3.32
N PHE A 183 6.71 -2.84 -2.73
CA PHE A 183 7.56 -4.02 -2.56
C PHE A 183 7.04 -4.96 -1.47
N LEU A 184 6.51 -4.40 -0.38
CA LEU A 184 5.95 -5.18 0.72
C LEU A 184 4.67 -5.91 0.31
N SER A 185 3.90 -5.41 -0.65
CA SER A 185 2.66 -6.06 -1.08
C SER A 185 2.91 -7.48 -1.62
N PRO A 186 3.77 -7.72 -2.64
CA PRO A 186 4.12 -9.07 -3.09
C PRO A 186 4.78 -9.92 -2.00
N MET A 187 5.62 -9.35 -1.14
CA MET A 187 6.26 -10.10 -0.06
C MET A 187 5.22 -10.64 0.93
N ILE A 188 4.30 -9.80 1.38
CA ILE A 188 3.25 -10.18 2.34
C ILE A 188 2.35 -11.26 1.73
N TYR A 189 1.92 -11.08 0.48
CA TYR A 189 1.07 -12.08 -0.18
C TYR A 189 1.84 -13.37 -0.51
N GLY A 190 3.10 -13.28 -0.92
CA GLY A 190 3.97 -14.42 -1.24
C GLY A 190 4.34 -15.25 -0.02
N PHE A 191 4.82 -14.64 1.08
CA PHE A 191 5.17 -15.38 2.29
C PHE A 191 3.96 -15.98 3.03
N ARG A 192 2.77 -15.44 2.80
CA ARG A 192 1.52 -16.02 3.29
C ARG A 192 1.21 -17.35 2.60
N ASP A 193 1.60 -17.51 1.34
CA ASP A 193 1.38 -18.74 0.59
C ASP A 193 2.28 -19.87 1.11
N GLU A 194 1.66 -20.97 1.56
CA GLU A 194 2.39 -22.09 2.15
C GLU A 194 3.25 -22.84 1.13
N GLN A 195 2.85 -22.88 -0.14
CA GLN A 195 3.65 -23.52 -1.18
C GLN A 195 4.87 -22.67 -1.48
N PHE A 196 4.68 -21.37 -1.70
CA PHE A 196 5.78 -20.43 -1.92
C PHE A 196 6.80 -20.48 -0.77
N ARG A 197 6.32 -20.48 0.48
CA ARG A 197 7.21 -20.62 1.66
C ARG A 197 7.98 -21.94 1.65
N LYS A 198 7.34 -23.06 1.35
CA LYS A 198 8.01 -24.39 1.28
C LYS A 198 9.07 -24.42 0.18
N TYR A 199 8.79 -23.88 -1.00
CA TYR A 199 9.76 -23.81 -2.11
C TYR A 199 10.92 -22.86 -1.78
N TRP A 200 10.64 -21.69 -1.23
CA TRP A 200 11.65 -20.72 -0.82
C TRP A 200 12.61 -21.28 0.25
N THR A 201 12.07 -21.92 1.29
CA THR A 201 12.88 -22.57 2.33
C THR A 201 13.73 -23.70 1.74
N ARG A 202 13.16 -24.53 0.85
CA ARG A 202 13.94 -25.59 0.16
C ARG A 202 15.06 -25.02 -0.69
N TYR A 203 14.81 -23.94 -1.43
CA TYR A 203 15.83 -23.27 -2.25
C TYR A 203 16.98 -22.74 -1.39
N LEU A 204 16.67 -22.05 -0.29
CA LEU A 204 17.67 -21.54 0.64
C LEU A 204 18.46 -22.67 1.32
N SER A 205 17.80 -23.73 1.77
CA SER A 205 18.47 -24.88 2.38
C SER A 205 19.35 -25.65 1.38
N CYS A 206 18.92 -25.79 0.13
CA CYS A 206 19.77 -26.34 -0.94
C CYS A 206 20.96 -25.44 -1.26
N HIS A 207 20.78 -24.12 -1.23
CA HIS A 207 21.85 -23.15 -1.44
C HIS A 207 22.87 -23.17 -0.29
N GLU A 208 22.43 -23.23 0.97
CA GLU A 208 23.31 -23.41 2.13
C GLU A 208 24.07 -24.74 2.06
N HIS A 209 23.41 -25.83 1.67
CA HIS A 209 24.06 -27.13 1.54
C HIS A 209 25.07 -27.16 0.38
N SER A 210 24.77 -26.49 -0.75
CA SER A 210 25.68 -26.34 -1.89
C SER A 210 26.89 -25.46 -1.54
N MET A 211 26.68 -24.34 -0.85
CA MET A 211 27.72 -23.46 -0.33
C MET A 211 28.62 -24.17 0.70
N THR A 212 28.04 -25.00 1.57
CA THR A 212 28.79 -25.78 2.57
C THR A 212 29.62 -26.87 1.91
N LEU A 213 29.08 -27.57 0.92
CA LEU A 213 29.82 -28.55 0.11
C LEU A 213 30.96 -27.90 -0.69
N LEU A 214 30.75 -26.71 -1.27
CA LEU A 214 31.78 -25.95 -1.97
C LEU A 214 32.90 -25.50 -1.02
N ARG A 215 32.56 -25.05 0.20
CA ARG A 215 33.55 -24.71 1.23
C ARG A 215 34.34 -25.94 1.67
N LEU A 216 33.68 -27.07 1.93
CA LEU A 216 34.33 -28.33 2.30
C LEU A 216 35.22 -28.87 1.17
N ALA A 217 34.80 -28.75 -0.09
CA ALA A 217 35.60 -29.13 -1.26
C ALA A 217 36.83 -28.21 -1.43
N SER A 218 36.67 -26.90 -1.23
CA SER A 218 37.76 -25.93 -1.27
C SER A 218 38.79 -26.16 -0.15
N GLN A 219 38.35 -26.54 1.05
CA GLN A 219 39.23 -26.85 2.18
C GLN A 219 39.99 -28.17 1.99
N LYS A 220 39.40 -29.15 1.27
CA LYS A 220 40.07 -30.40 0.89
C LYS A 220 41.12 -30.22 -0.22
N MET A 221 40.99 -29.17 -1.03
CA MET A 221 41.92 -28.84 -2.13
C MET A 221 43.12 -27.97 -1.71
N ASN A 222 43.21 -27.57 -0.44
CA ASN A 222 44.39 -26.93 0.11
C ASN A 222 45.00 -27.76 1.28
N PRO A 223 45.58 -28.94 1.01
CA PRO A 223 46.47 -29.57 1.97
C PRO A 223 47.81 -28.82 1.95
N GLN A 224 48.02 -28.03 3.01
CA GLN A 224 49.32 -27.73 3.61
C GLN A 224 50.53 -27.72 2.65
N VAL A 225 50.91 -26.53 2.17
CA VAL A 225 52.31 -26.24 1.87
C VAL A 225 53.05 -26.31 3.21
N LYS A 226 53.74 -27.44 3.42
CA LYS A 226 54.81 -27.58 4.40
C LYS A 226 56.13 -27.24 3.73
#